data_AF-A0A819BG70-F1
#
_entry.id   AF-A0A819BG70-F1
#
_cell.length_a   1.000
_cell.length_b   1.000
_cell.length_c   1.000
_cell.angle_alpha   90.00
_cell.angle_beta   90.00
_cell.angle_gamma   90.00
#
_symmetry.space_group_name_H-M   'P 1'
#
loop_
_entity.id
_entity.type
_entity.pdbx_description
1 polymer ?
#
loop_
_entity_poly.entity_id
_entity_poly.type
_entity_poly.pdbx_seq_one_letter_code
_entity_poly.pdbx_strand_id
1 'polypeptide(L)'
;MSKWYGAKSSFKPPSQEEIVRALGDTTKLSKIMQMALTTRTDESFDPIKTPESSDWLTQHEEEGQTMSSFLRKSLGGVSYGDLKTIFLQPVGSFDHQRAPSLDVIVKFTRTFFLGCYVELLPMIDFTDGMPHR
;
A
#
# COMPACT_ATOMS: atom_id res chain seq x y z
N MET A 1 -9.42 -40.45 -1.99
CA MET A 1 -8.76 -39.60 -0.98
C MET A 1 -7.49 -39.03 -1.58
N SER A 2 -7.53 -37.80 -2.10
CA SER A 2 -6.36 -37.16 -2.71
C SER A 2 -5.52 -36.48 -1.62
N LYS A 3 -4.26 -36.91 -1.45
CA LYS A 3 -3.29 -36.24 -0.58
C LYS A 3 -2.84 -34.95 -1.29
N TRP A 4 -3.30 -33.80 -0.80
CA TRP A 4 -2.68 -32.51 -1.11
C TRP A 4 -1.34 -32.44 -0.37
N TYR A 5 -0.23 -32.50 -1.11
CA TYR A 5 1.08 -32.12 -0.60
C TYR A 5 1.14 -30.59 -0.63
N GLY A 6 0.76 -29.93 0.47
CA GLY A 6 0.96 -28.48 0.61
C GLY A 6 2.45 -28.16 0.52
N ALA A 7 2.84 -27.35 -0.45
CA ALA A 7 4.21 -26.84 -0.55
C ALA A 7 4.58 -26.14 0.76
N LYS A 8 5.72 -26.51 1.36
CA LYS A 8 6.26 -25.79 2.51
C LYS A 8 6.66 -24.39 2.05
N SER A 9 6.02 -23.36 2.59
CA SER A 9 6.38 -21.97 2.32
C SER A 9 7.86 -21.73 2.67
N SER A 10 8.62 -21.19 1.71
CA SER A 10 9.99 -20.72 1.92
C SER A 10 10.04 -19.32 2.53
N PHE A 11 8.88 -18.66 2.64
CA PHE A 11 8.76 -17.33 3.22
C PHE A 11 9.21 -17.32 4.68
N LYS A 12 10.06 -16.34 5.02
CA LYS A 12 10.50 -16.06 6.38
C LYS A 12 10.13 -14.63 6.71
N PRO A 13 9.32 -14.38 7.75
CA PRO A 13 9.11 -13.02 8.24
C PRO A 13 10.46 -12.37 8.56
N PRO A 14 10.67 -11.09 8.19
CA PRO A 14 11.94 -10.42 8.41
C PRO A 14 12.22 -10.22 9.91
N SER A 15 13.48 -10.35 10.29
CA SER A 15 13.95 -10.07 11.65
C SER A 15 13.92 -8.57 11.95
N GLN A 16 14.02 -8.22 13.24
CA GLN A 16 14.10 -6.82 13.66
C GLN A 16 15.31 -6.11 13.05
N GLU A 17 16.44 -6.78 12.96
CA GLU A 17 17.67 -6.27 12.36
C GLU A 17 17.51 -6.06 10.85
N GLU A 18 16.83 -6.97 10.15
CA GLU A 18 16.53 -6.85 8.73
C GLU A 18 15.60 -5.67 8.44
N ILE A 19 14.59 -5.45 9.29
CA ILE A 19 13.68 -4.30 9.21
C ILE A 19 14.44 -2.99 9.42
N VAL A 20 15.22 -2.87 10.50
CA VAL A 20 16.01 -1.66 10.78
C VAL A 20 16.99 -1.37 9.64
N ARG A 21 17.63 -2.41 9.10
CA ARG A 21 18.51 -2.27 7.91
C ARG A 21 17.73 -1.81 6.68
N ALA A 22 16.52 -2.32 6.46
CA ALA A 22 15.68 -1.96 5.32
C ALA A 22 15.18 -0.51 5.39
N LEU A 23 14.87 0.00 6.59
CA LEU A 23 14.43 1.39 6.81
C LEU A 23 15.53 2.42 6.49
N GLY A 24 16.79 2.10 6.77
CA GLY A 24 17.92 3.01 6.59
C GLY A 24 18.02 4.07 7.69
N ASP A 25 18.54 5.25 7.35
CA ASP A 25 18.75 6.33 8.33
C ASP A 25 17.44 7.05 8.69
N THR A 26 16.93 6.77 9.90
CA THR A 26 15.71 7.39 10.45
C THR A 26 16.01 8.56 11.39
N THR A 27 17.28 8.93 11.61
CA THR A 27 17.68 9.94 12.62
C THR A 27 17.10 11.33 12.37
N LYS A 28 16.76 11.63 11.11
CA LYS A 28 16.16 12.90 10.67
C LYS A 28 14.65 12.97 10.89
N LEU A 29 14.01 11.85 11.23
CA LEU A 29 12.57 11.80 11.50
C LEU A 29 12.26 12.30 12.91
N SER A 30 11.02 12.74 13.13
CA SER A 30 10.56 13.07 14.49
C SER A 30 10.64 11.83 15.40
N LYS A 31 10.77 12.04 16.70
CA LYS A 31 10.88 10.94 17.69
C LYS A 31 9.70 9.96 17.61
N ILE A 32 8.49 10.49 17.37
CA ILE A 32 7.27 9.68 17.17
C ILE A 32 7.39 8.79 15.94
N MET A 33 7.90 9.34 14.82
CA MET A 33 8.06 8.58 13.58
C MET A 33 9.18 7.55 13.67
N GLN A 34 10.28 7.86 14.37
CA GLN A 34 11.31 6.88 14.66
C GLN A 34 10.71 5.70 15.43
N MET A 35 9.97 5.96 16.53
CA MET A 35 9.30 4.92 17.31
C MET A 35 8.31 4.10 16.48
N ALA A 36 7.46 4.75 15.68
CA ALA A 36 6.46 4.07 14.86
C ALA A 36 7.07 3.14 13.80
N LEU A 37 8.26 3.48 13.27
CA LEU A 37 8.92 2.69 12.22
C LEU A 37 9.87 1.63 12.77
N THR A 38 10.59 1.93 13.87
CA THR A 38 11.62 1.03 14.39
C THR A 38 11.11 0.05 15.43
N THR A 39 9.99 0.33 16.10
CA THR A 39 9.50 -0.55 17.16
C THR A 39 8.48 -1.51 16.57
N ARG A 40 8.83 -2.79 16.43
CA ARG A 40 7.83 -3.86 16.43
C ARG A 40 7.26 -3.94 17.84
N THR A 41 6.24 -3.15 18.13
CA THR A 41 5.32 -3.52 19.20
C THR A 41 4.50 -4.67 18.64
N ASP A 42 4.95 -5.90 18.89
CA ASP A 42 4.12 -7.11 18.86
C ASP A 42 2.81 -6.94 19.63
N GLU A 43 2.73 -5.95 20.52
CA GLU A 43 1.52 -5.52 21.20
C GLU A 43 0.54 -4.67 20.37
N SER A 44 0.98 -4.06 19.26
CA SER A 44 0.09 -3.17 18.47
C SER A 44 -0.68 -3.89 17.38
N PHE A 45 -0.13 -4.98 16.84
CA PHE A 45 -0.76 -5.81 15.82
C PHE A 45 -0.31 -7.26 15.94
N ASP A 46 -1.25 -8.20 15.74
CA ASP A 46 -0.91 -9.61 15.64
C ASP A 46 0.08 -9.84 14.49
N PRO A 47 1.13 -10.66 14.70
CA PRO A 47 2.03 -11.05 13.62
C PRO A 47 1.26 -11.64 12.44
N ILE A 48 1.68 -11.29 11.22
CA ILE A 48 1.14 -11.91 10.00
C ILE A 48 1.35 -13.42 10.11
N LYS A 49 0.27 -14.18 9.91
CA LYS A 49 0.30 -15.65 9.95
C LYS A 49 1.25 -16.18 8.88
N THR A 50 1.86 -17.32 9.15
CA THR A 50 2.63 -18.04 8.13
C THR A 50 1.73 -18.29 6.91
N PRO A 51 2.17 -17.92 5.70
CA PRO A 51 1.38 -18.13 4.48
C PRO A 51 0.98 -19.60 4.27
N GLU A 52 -0.26 -19.82 3.87
CA GLU A 52 -0.80 -21.13 3.51
C GLU A 52 -0.42 -21.52 2.07
N SER A 53 -0.67 -22.77 1.67
CA SER A 53 -0.23 -23.30 0.37
C SER A 53 -0.84 -22.61 -0.86
N SER A 54 -2.00 -21.97 -0.71
CA SER A 54 -2.65 -21.17 -1.75
C SER A 54 -2.28 -19.68 -1.70
N ASP A 55 -1.55 -19.25 -0.66
CA ASP A 55 -1.18 -17.86 -0.52
C ASP A 55 -0.06 -17.50 -1.47
N TRP A 56 -0.13 -16.27 -1.98
CA TRP A 56 0.81 -15.74 -2.96
C TRP A 56 2.27 -15.87 -2.50
N LEU A 57 2.55 -15.52 -1.24
CA LEU A 57 3.89 -15.60 -0.63
C LEU A 57 4.42 -17.04 -0.48
N THR A 58 3.58 -18.06 -0.61
CA THR A 58 4.01 -19.46 -0.64
C THR A 58 4.33 -19.93 -2.06
N GLN A 59 3.64 -19.38 -3.06
CA GLN A 59 3.77 -19.78 -4.46
C GLN A 59 4.83 -18.99 -5.21
N HIS A 60 5.10 -17.76 -4.76
CA HIS A 60 5.99 -16.82 -5.41
C HIS A 60 7.06 -16.34 -4.43
N GLU A 61 8.33 -16.47 -4.84
CA GLU A 61 9.46 -15.90 -4.12
C GLU A 61 9.55 -14.40 -4.45
N GLU A 62 9.44 -13.56 -3.43
CA GLU A 62 9.59 -12.12 -3.55
C GLU A 62 10.88 -11.67 -2.87
N GLU A 63 11.65 -10.83 -3.58
CA GLU A 63 12.82 -10.19 -2.99
C GLU A 63 12.39 -9.05 -2.06
N GLY A 64 12.97 -8.99 -0.86
CA GLY A 64 12.81 -7.85 0.02
C GLY A 64 13.30 -6.54 -0.62
N GLN A 65 12.65 -5.43 -0.28
CA GLN A 65 13.03 -4.10 -0.77
C GLN A 65 13.45 -3.21 0.40
N THR A 66 14.64 -2.60 0.31
CA THR A 66 15.08 -1.55 1.24
C THR A 66 14.57 -0.18 0.79
N MET A 67 14.47 0.78 1.71
CA MET A 67 14.14 2.17 1.40
C MET A 67 15.10 2.78 0.38
N SER A 68 16.40 2.49 0.50
CA SER A 68 17.41 2.94 -0.46
C SER A 68 17.23 2.33 -1.86
N SER A 69 16.81 1.06 -1.94
CA SER A 69 16.47 0.39 -3.21
C SER A 69 15.20 0.98 -3.82
N PHE A 70 14.19 1.24 -2.99
CA PHE A 70 12.97 1.92 -3.40
C PHE A 70 13.27 3.30 -4.00
N LEU A 71 14.00 4.16 -3.27
CA LEU A 71 14.36 5.49 -3.77
C LEU A 71 15.12 5.42 -5.09
N ARG A 72 16.04 4.46 -5.26
CA ARG A 72 16.77 4.30 -6.52
C ARG A 72 15.87 3.86 -7.69
N LYS A 73 14.88 3.00 -7.44
CA LYS A 73 13.99 2.44 -8.47
C LYS A 73 12.78 3.34 -8.78
N SER A 74 12.22 4.03 -7.79
CA SER A 74 11.01 4.85 -7.93
C SER A 74 11.28 6.23 -8.54
N LEU A 75 12.52 6.73 -8.44
CA LEU A 75 12.91 8.04 -9.00
C LEU A 75 13.13 8.03 -10.52
N GLY A 76 12.88 6.91 -11.20
CA GLY A 76 12.94 6.82 -12.66
C GLY A 76 11.77 7.52 -13.36
N GLY A 77 11.65 8.84 -13.24
CA GLY A 77 10.86 9.67 -14.16
C GLY A 77 9.83 10.63 -13.56
N VAL A 78 9.61 10.64 -12.24
CA VAL A 78 8.64 11.56 -11.62
C VAL A 78 9.33 12.43 -10.57
N SER A 79 9.37 13.75 -10.82
CA SER A 79 9.76 14.72 -9.81
C SER A 79 8.65 14.77 -8.75
N TYR A 80 8.80 14.01 -7.67
CA TYR A 80 7.86 13.98 -6.54
C TYR A 80 7.72 15.33 -5.81
N GLY A 81 8.59 16.31 -6.10
CA GLY A 81 8.53 17.64 -5.48
C GLY A 81 7.23 18.41 -5.76
N ASP A 82 6.56 18.10 -6.87
CA ASP A 82 5.46 18.93 -7.39
C ASP A 82 4.09 18.24 -7.37
N LEU A 83 4.03 16.92 -7.17
CA LEU A 83 2.77 16.16 -7.21
C LEU A 83 2.18 15.98 -5.82
N LYS A 84 1.65 17.08 -5.27
CA LYS A 84 0.94 17.06 -3.98
C LYS A 84 -0.53 16.69 -4.11
N THR A 85 -1.07 16.57 -5.32
CA THR A 85 -2.51 16.40 -5.54
C THR A 85 -2.87 14.97 -5.93
N ILE A 86 -3.81 14.39 -5.20
CA ILE A 86 -4.48 13.13 -5.53
C ILE A 86 -5.79 13.49 -6.25
N PHE A 87 -5.93 13.06 -7.50
CA PHE A 87 -7.17 13.21 -8.25
C PHE A 87 -8.03 11.96 -8.08
N LEU A 88 -9.27 12.14 -7.61
CA LEU A 88 -10.27 11.09 -7.52
C LEU A 88 -11.19 11.20 -8.73
N GLN A 89 -11.20 10.18 -9.59
CA GLN A 89 -12.06 10.09 -10.77
C GLN A 89 -13.19 9.10 -10.50
N PRO A 90 -14.43 9.56 -10.21
CA PRO A 90 -15.57 8.67 -10.11
C PRO A 90 -15.89 8.09 -11.50
N VAL A 91 -16.15 6.79 -11.57
CA VAL A 91 -16.52 6.11 -12.82
C VAL A 91 -17.80 5.30 -12.59
N GLY A 92 -18.76 5.46 -13.50
CA GLY A 92 -20.08 4.84 -13.44
C GLY A 92 -21.01 5.46 -12.40
N SER A 93 -22.00 4.70 -11.95
CA SER A 93 -22.99 5.16 -10.97
C SER A 93 -22.52 4.91 -9.53
N PHE A 94 -22.64 5.94 -8.69
CA PHE A 94 -22.37 5.85 -7.25
C PHE A 94 -23.68 5.63 -6.50
N ASP A 95 -23.90 4.40 -6.05
CA ASP A 95 -25.07 4.05 -5.26
C ASP A 95 -24.87 4.42 -3.79
N HIS A 96 -25.53 5.50 -3.36
CA HIS A 96 -25.45 6.02 -2.00
C HIS A 96 -25.97 5.05 -0.92
N GLN A 97 -26.71 4.00 -1.29
CA GLN A 97 -27.13 2.97 -0.32
C GLN A 97 -26.06 1.90 -0.09
N ARG A 98 -25.14 1.73 -1.04
CA ARG A 98 -24.10 0.69 -1.01
C ARG A 98 -22.68 1.24 -0.85
N ALA A 99 -22.51 2.55 -0.97
CA ALA A 99 -21.22 3.21 -0.85
C ALA A 99 -21.33 4.52 -0.04
N PRO A 100 -20.27 4.90 0.69
CA PRO A 100 -20.18 6.23 1.30
C PRO A 100 -20.24 7.31 0.22
N SER A 101 -20.65 8.53 0.59
CA SER A 101 -20.63 9.65 -0.37
C SER A 101 -19.21 9.97 -0.83
N LEU A 102 -19.08 10.55 -2.03
CA LEU A 102 -17.78 11.00 -2.55
C LEU A 102 -17.10 12.00 -1.62
N ASP A 103 -17.87 12.85 -0.91
CA ASP A 103 -17.33 13.77 0.10
C ASP A 103 -16.67 13.03 1.26
N VAL A 104 -17.26 11.93 1.72
CA VAL A 104 -16.67 11.09 2.76
C VAL A 104 -15.38 10.47 2.24
N ILE A 105 -15.37 9.95 1.01
CA ILE A 105 -14.16 9.39 0.40
C ILE A 105 -13.05 10.45 0.34
N VAL A 106 -13.34 11.64 -0.19
CA VAL A 106 -12.40 12.78 -0.25
C VAL A 106 -11.83 13.10 1.13
N LYS A 107 -12.69 13.19 2.16
CA LYS A 107 -12.27 13.48 3.53
C LYS A 107 -11.33 12.42 4.08
N PHE A 108 -11.67 11.15 3.91
CA PHE A 108 -10.84 10.04 4.37
C PHE A 108 -9.50 9.99 3.62
N THR A 109 -9.50 10.17 2.29
CA THR A 109 -8.27 10.23 1.50
C THR A 109 -7.35 11.36 1.98
N ARG A 110 -7.88 12.56 2.21
CA ARG A 110 -7.08 13.70 2.76
C ARG A 110 -6.48 13.40 4.13
N THR A 111 -7.24 12.69 4.96
CA THR A 111 -6.83 12.38 6.34
C THR A 111 -5.76 11.29 6.35
N PHE A 112 -5.89 10.29 5.49
CA PHE A 112 -4.96 9.17 5.39
C PHE A 112 -3.64 9.57 4.72
N PHE A 113 -3.71 10.35 3.64
CA PHE A 113 -2.54 10.85 2.90
C PHE A 113 -2.17 12.27 3.35
N LEU A 114 -1.70 12.38 4.59
CA LEU A 114 -1.29 13.67 5.17
C LEU A 114 -0.24 14.38 4.31
N GLY A 115 -0.48 15.66 4.03
CA GLY A 115 0.39 16.49 3.19
C GLY A 115 0.04 16.47 1.70
N CYS A 116 -0.94 15.67 1.27
CA CYS A 116 -1.51 15.70 -0.06
C CYS A 116 -2.80 16.55 -0.12
N TYR A 117 -2.98 17.29 -1.22
CA TYR A 117 -4.27 17.80 -1.66
C TYR A 117 -5.07 16.67 -2.30
N VAL A 118 -6.40 16.76 -2.24
CA VAL A 118 -7.29 15.80 -2.90
C VAL A 118 -8.33 16.59 -3.68
N GLU A 119 -8.45 16.30 -4.97
CA GLU A 119 -9.41 16.92 -5.89
C GLU A 119 -10.32 15.84 -6.47
N LEU A 120 -11.63 16.08 -6.40
CA LEU A 120 -12.64 15.21 -7.00
C LEU A 120 -12.93 15.70 -8.42
N LEU A 121 -12.73 14.83 -9.40
CA LEU A 121 -13.02 15.10 -10.80
C LEU A 121 -14.50 14.83 -11.13
N PRO A 122 -15.01 15.37 -12.25
CA PRO A 122 -16.36 15.07 -12.73
C PRO A 122 -16.53 13.56 -12.94
N MET A 123 -17.68 13.01 -12.59
CA MET A 123 -18.00 11.61 -12.83
C MET A 123 -17.99 11.28 -14.32
N ILE A 124 -17.37 10.16 -14.68
CA ILE A 124 -17.38 9.62 -16.04
C ILE A 124 -18.35 8.45 -16.09
N ASP A 125 -19.26 8.41 -17.06
CA ASP A 125 -20.05 7.20 -17.32
C ASP A 125 -19.23 6.19 -18.14
N PHE A 126 -19.46 4.89 -17.94
CA PHE A 126 -18.81 3.83 -18.71
C PHE A 126 -19.13 3.88 -20.21
N THR A 127 -20.18 4.61 -20.59
CA THR A 127 -20.60 4.79 -21.98
C THR A 127 -19.82 5.89 -22.71
N ASP A 128 -19.18 6.80 -21.97
CA ASP A 128 -18.35 7.85 -22.55
C ASP A 128 -16.94 7.30 -22.85
N GLY A 129 -16.70 6.98 -24.13
CA GLY A 129 -15.35 6.71 -24.66
C GLY A 129 -15.04 5.26 -25.07
N MET A 130 -16.00 4.33 -24.98
CA MET A 130 -15.86 3.01 -25.60
C MET A 130 -16.36 3.09 -27.05
N PRO A 131 -15.51 3.04 -28.10
CA PRO A 131 -16.01 2.74 -29.44
C PRO A 131 -16.64 1.36 -29.37
N HIS A 132 -17.94 1.29 -29.65
CA HIS A 132 -18.66 0.02 -29.82
C HIS A 132 -17.84 -0.88 -30.75
N ARG A 133 -17.35 -2.00 -30.24
CA ARG A 133 -16.79 -3.09 -31.04
C ARG A 133 -17.90 -3.99 -31.52
#